data_AF-A0A1F7SL92-F1
#
_entry.id   AF-A0A1F7SL92-F1
#
_cell.length_a   1.000
_cell.length_b   1.000
_cell.length_c   1.000
_cell.angle_alpha   90.00
_cell.angle_beta   90.00
_cell.angle_gamma   90.00
#
_symmetry.space_group_name_H-M   'P 1'
#
loop_
_entity.id
_entity.type
_entity.pdbx_description
1 polymer ?
#
loop_
_entity_poly.entity_id
_entity_poly.type
_entity_poly.pdbx_seq_one_letter_code
_entity_poly.pdbx_strand_id
1 'polypeptide(L)'
;MKFGTDDIEAPVLDWKDESIEISVPWGCKPGINKIKVITAFENESNLYPFKFIKLLPKINKIFPKKGRFDSEIEISGINFGEENENSLVLFNQVEAGILSWDVENIVVEVPEMVVGKNGRVVSVKVKTTYGSSNVKKFKVLPTQGK
;
A
#
# COMPACT_ATOMS: atom_id res chain seq x y z
N MET A 1 -10.77 3.15 -22.68
CA MET A 1 -9.39 3.64 -22.97
C MET A 1 -8.41 2.54 -22.59
N LYS A 2 -7.29 2.34 -23.30
CA LYS A 2 -6.33 1.25 -22.99
C LYS A 2 -4.93 1.75 -22.65
N PHE A 3 -4.24 1.03 -21.76
CA PHE A 3 -2.89 1.29 -21.25
C PHE A 3 -1.92 0.14 -21.52
N GLY A 4 -0.67 0.50 -21.83
CA GLY A 4 0.48 -0.43 -21.82
C GLY A 4 0.54 -1.37 -23.03
N THR A 5 1.53 -2.26 -23.04
CA THR A 5 1.72 -3.29 -24.08
C THR A 5 0.72 -4.45 -23.96
N ASP A 6 0.12 -4.58 -22.78
CA ASP A 6 -0.81 -5.66 -22.43
C ASP A 6 -2.27 -5.22 -22.60
N ASP A 7 -2.51 -4.03 -23.20
CA ASP A 7 -3.82 -3.50 -23.58
C ASP A 7 -4.83 -3.46 -22.41
N ILE A 8 -4.36 -3.02 -21.24
CA ILE A 8 -5.15 -2.97 -20.00
C ILE A 8 -6.23 -1.90 -20.13
N GLU A 9 -7.49 -2.29 -19.94
CA GLU A 9 -8.61 -1.37 -19.98
C GLU A 9 -8.65 -0.48 -18.74
N ALA A 10 -8.73 0.83 -18.96
CA ALA A 10 -8.88 1.83 -17.92
C ALA A 10 -10.36 2.18 -17.69
N PRO A 11 -10.81 2.25 -16.42
CA PRO A 11 -12.14 2.75 -16.09
C PRO A 11 -12.27 4.21 -16.57
N VAL A 12 -13.31 4.45 -17.37
CA VAL A 12 -13.70 5.80 -17.80
C VAL A 12 -14.61 6.41 -16.75
N LEU A 13 -14.23 7.57 -16.24
CA LEU A 13 -14.97 8.31 -15.22
C LEU A 13 -15.88 9.39 -15.86
N ASP A 14 -15.38 10.05 -16.91
CA ASP A 14 -16.14 11.04 -17.67
C ASP A 14 -15.65 11.09 -19.13
N TRP A 15 -16.53 11.44 -20.06
CA TRP A 15 -16.20 11.55 -21.48
C TRP A 15 -16.88 12.76 -22.11
N LYS A 16 -16.07 13.68 -22.63
CA LYS A 16 -16.48 14.88 -23.35
C LYS A 16 -15.70 14.99 -24.65
N ASP A 17 -16.15 15.84 -25.56
CA ASP A 17 -15.57 15.99 -26.90
C ASP A 17 -14.06 16.30 -26.88
N GLU A 18 -13.61 17.12 -25.92
CA GLU A 18 -12.20 17.54 -25.82
C GLU A 18 -11.45 16.93 -24.64
N SER A 19 -12.10 16.11 -23.81
CA SER A 19 -11.50 15.54 -22.60
C SER A 19 -12.11 14.23 -22.18
N ILE A 20 -11.26 13.26 -21.81
CA ILE A 20 -11.69 11.98 -21.25
C ILE A 20 -11.01 11.84 -19.89
N GLU A 21 -11.81 11.67 -18.83
CA GLU A 21 -11.32 11.41 -17.48
C GLU A 21 -11.34 9.91 -17.20
N ILE A 22 -10.26 9.41 -16.62
CA ILE A 22 -10.04 7.98 -16.38
C ILE A 22 -9.32 7.77 -15.06
N SER A 23 -9.46 6.58 -14.48
CA SER A 23 -8.55 6.11 -13.44
C SER A 23 -7.42 5.27 -14.06
N VAL A 24 -6.22 5.37 -13.49
CA VAL A 24 -5.12 4.49 -13.91
C VAL A 24 -5.48 3.06 -13.51
N PRO A 25 -5.53 2.11 -14.47
CA PRO A 25 -6.03 0.78 -14.16
C PRO A 25 -5.08 -0.01 -13.27
N TRP A 26 -5.67 -0.92 -12.50
CA TRP A 26 -4.91 -1.92 -11.77
C TRP A 26 -4.04 -2.76 -12.72
N GLY A 27 -2.84 -3.14 -12.28
CA GLY A 27 -1.91 -3.92 -13.09
C GLY A 27 -1.06 -3.08 -14.06
N CYS A 28 -1.27 -1.76 -14.15
CA CYS A 28 -0.37 -0.89 -14.90
C CYS A 28 1.07 -1.00 -14.35
N LYS A 29 2.01 -1.36 -15.23
CA LYS A 29 3.41 -1.53 -14.84
C LYS A 29 4.06 -0.15 -14.60
N PRO A 30 4.86 0.03 -13.54
CA PRO A 30 5.58 1.29 -13.33
C PRO A 30 6.52 1.57 -14.49
N GLY A 31 6.66 2.84 -14.87
CA GLY A 31 7.50 3.27 -15.99
C GLY A 31 6.70 3.86 -17.15
N ILE A 32 7.33 3.89 -18.33
CA ILE A 32 6.74 4.48 -19.53
C ILE A 32 5.81 3.44 -20.17
N ASN A 33 4.52 3.75 -20.14
CA ASN A 33 3.45 3.05 -20.84
C ASN A 33 3.02 3.87 -22.06
N LYS A 34 2.21 3.27 -22.93
CA LYS A 34 1.51 3.98 -24.00
C LYS A 34 0.01 3.91 -23.74
N ILE A 35 -0.70 4.98 -24.07
CA ILE A 35 -2.16 5.05 -23.97
C ILE A 35 -2.76 5.24 -25.36
N LYS A 36 -3.93 4.65 -25.58
CA LYS A 36 -4.80 4.92 -26.74
C LYS A 36 -6.25 4.98 -26.32
N VAL A 37 -7.02 5.77 -27.04
CA VAL A 37 -8.48 5.82 -26.95
C VAL A 37 -9.05 4.87 -28.00
N ILE A 38 -10.05 4.08 -27.61
CA ILE A 38 -10.83 3.24 -28.52
C ILE A 38 -12.27 3.74 -28.41
N THR A 39 -12.87 4.10 -29.54
CA THR A 39 -14.27 4.56 -29.61
C THR A 39 -15.24 3.37 -29.66
N ALA A 40 -16.54 3.64 -29.50
CA ALA A 40 -17.59 2.62 -29.63
C ALA A 40 -17.64 1.94 -31.02
N PHE A 41 -17.05 2.56 -32.04
CA PHE A 41 -16.92 1.99 -33.39
C PHE A 41 -15.55 1.35 -33.64
N GLU A 42 -14.81 1.00 -32.58
CA GLU A 42 -13.50 0.34 -32.62
C GLU A 42 -12.37 1.14 -33.30
N ASN A 43 -12.60 2.43 -33.58
CA ASN A 43 -11.53 3.30 -34.06
C ASN A 43 -10.53 3.60 -32.93
N GLU A 44 -9.24 3.48 -33.24
CA GLU A 44 -8.13 3.77 -32.32
C GLU A 44 -7.52 5.16 -32.57
N SER A 45 -7.15 5.85 -31.49
CA SER A 45 -6.33 7.07 -31.56
C SER A 45 -4.86 6.76 -31.82
N ASN A 46 -4.04 7.81 -31.95
CA ASN A 46 -2.59 7.69 -31.82
C ASN A 46 -2.19 7.16 -30.43
N LEU A 47 -1.00 6.55 -30.37
CA LEU A 47 -0.36 6.16 -29.11
C LEU A 47 0.30 7.38 -28.46
N TYR A 48 0.00 7.64 -27.20
CA TYR A 48 0.61 8.71 -26.42
C TYR A 48 1.41 8.15 -25.24
N PRO A 49 2.63 8.64 -24.94
CA PRO A 49 3.41 8.14 -23.82
C PRO A 49 2.82 8.61 -22.48
N PHE A 50 2.65 7.67 -21.55
CA PHE A 50 2.21 7.91 -20.18
C PHE A 50 3.20 7.30 -19.19
N LYS A 51 3.80 8.12 -18.31
CA LYS A 51 4.69 7.61 -17.27
C LYS A 51 3.90 7.32 -16.01
N PHE A 52 3.68 6.04 -15.71
CA PHE A 52 3.10 5.62 -14.44
C PHE A 52 4.17 5.58 -13.36
N ILE A 53 3.96 6.34 -12.29
CA ILE A 53 4.83 6.33 -11.11
C ILE A 53 4.12 5.55 -10.00
N LYS A 54 4.66 4.38 -9.65
CA LYS A 54 4.18 3.61 -8.50
C LYS A 54 4.70 4.23 -7.22
N LEU A 55 3.81 4.89 -6.48
CA LEU A 55 4.12 5.42 -5.17
C LEU A 55 4.16 4.27 -4.15
N LEU A 56 5.35 3.97 -3.64
CA LEU A 56 5.49 2.98 -2.58
C LEU A 56 5.02 3.57 -1.24
N PRO A 57 4.39 2.76 -0.38
CA PRO A 57 4.08 3.17 0.99
C PRO A 57 5.38 3.50 1.73
N LYS A 58 5.33 4.45 2.66
CA LYS A 58 6.49 4.78 3.49
C LYS A 58 6.06 5.05 4.92
N ILE A 59 6.67 4.34 5.84
CA ILE A 59 6.53 4.58 7.28
C ILE A 59 7.48 5.73 7.67
N ASN A 60 6.91 6.81 8.16
CA ASN A 60 7.64 7.94 8.73
C ASN A 60 7.95 7.69 10.21
N LYS A 61 6.96 7.28 10.99
CA LYS A 61 7.07 7.10 12.44
C LYS A 61 6.20 5.94 12.94
N ILE A 62 6.65 5.33 14.04
CA ILE A 62 5.87 4.38 14.84
C ILE A 62 5.85 4.90 16.28
N PHE A 63 4.68 4.91 16.90
CA PHE A 63 4.50 5.34 18.28
C PHE A 63 3.43 4.51 19.01
N PRO A 64 3.68 4.02 20.24
CA PRO A 64 4.97 3.96 20.94
C PRO A 64 6.03 3.17 20.14
N LYS A 65 7.33 3.30 20.47
CA LYS A 65 8.41 2.53 19.80
C LYS A 65 8.63 1.11 20.39
N LYS A 66 7.85 0.78 21.42
CA LYS A 66 7.91 -0.49 22.16
C LYS A 66 6.54 -0.79 22.77
N GLY A 67 6.20 -2.07 22.85
CA GLY A 67 4.90 -2.53 23.35
C GLY A 67 4.93 -4.04 23.62
N ARG A 68 3.92 -4.54 24.32
CA ARG A 68 3.71 -5.98 24.53
C ARG A 68 2.72 -6.49 23.48
N PHE A 69 2.44 -7.78 23.47
CA PHE A 69 1.24 -8.33 22.83
C PHE A 69 -0.01 -7.50 23.19
N ASP A 70 -0.91 -7.31 22.22
CA ASP A 70 -2.14 -6.50 22.29
C ASP A 70 -1.95 -5.02 22.61
N SER A 71 -0.71 -4.52 22.62
CA SER A 71 -0.51 -3.07 22.74
C SER A 71 -0.88 -2.40 21.41
N GLU A 72 -1.74 -1.40 21.48
CA GLU A 72 -2.05 -0.53 20.35
C GLU A 72 -0.84 0.34 19.99
N ILE A 73 -0.56 0.44 18.69
CA ILE A 73 0.47 1.32 18.15
C ILE A 73 -0.05 2.07 16.93
N GLU A 74 0.45 3.29 16.76
CA GLU A 74 0.19 4.16 15.62
C GLU A 74 1.39 4.15 14.67
N ILE A 75 1.12 3.96 13.38
CA ILE A 75 2.08 3.98 12.29
C ILE A 75 1.69 5.13 11.36
N SER A 76 2.43 6.22 11.41
CA SER A 76 2.25 7.36 10.49
C SER A 76 3.21 7.29 9.32
N GLY A 77 2.70 7.66 8.15
CA GLY A 77 3.39 7.50 6.88
C GLY A 77 2.71 8.23 5.74
N ILE A 78 2.93 7.73 4.53
CA ILE A 78 2.34 8.22 3.28
C ILE A 78 2.10 7.04 2.33
N ASN A 79 1.17 7.23 1.40
CA ASN A 79 0.84 6.28 0.33
C ASN A 79 0.44 4.90 0.83
N PHE A 80 -0.24 4.79 1.98
CA PHE A 80 -0.81 3.53 2.43
C PHE A 80 -2.01 3.11 1.56
N GLY A 81 -2.69 4.09 0.95
CA GLY A 81 -3.86 3.85 0.11
C GLY A 81 -5.07 3.45 0.96
N GLU A 82 -6.17 3.13 0.29
CA GLU A 82 -7.36 2.57 0.95
C GLU A 82 -7.10 1.13 1.39
N GLU A 83 -7.70 0.75 2.52
CA GLU A 83 -7.63 -0.61 3.03
C GLU A 83 -8.32 -1.59 2.06
N ASN A 84 -7.66 -2.73 1.83
CA ASN A 84 -8.18 -3.83 1.02
C ASN A 84 -7.49 -5.13 1.43
N GLU A 85 -7.79 -6.23 0.75
CA GLU A 85 -7.28 -7.57 1.03
C GLU A 85 -5.75 -7.71 0.96
N ASN A 86 -5.04 -6.74 0.37
CA ASN A 86 -3.58 -6.71 0.30
C ASN A 86 -2.93 -5.81 1.38
N SER A 87 -3.75 -5.18 2.23
CA SER A 87 -3.30 -4.27 3.29
C SER A 87 -2.86 -5.09 4.49
N LEU A 88 -1.56 -5.06 4.79
CA LEU A 88 -0.98 -5.85 5.89
C LEU A 88 0.03 -5.03 6.66
N VAL A 89 0.05 -5.18 7.98
CA VAL A 89 1.15 -4.73 8.83
C VAL A 89 1.88 -5.94 9.39
N LEU A 90 3.19 -6.01 9.15
CA LEU A 90 4.02 -7.16 9.51
C LEU A 90 5.08 -6.78 10.53
N PHE A 91 5.09 -7.49 11.66
CA PHE A 91 6.18 -7.52 12.63
C PHE A 91 7.07 -8.74 12.29
N ASN A 92 8.20 -8.46 11.62
CA ASN A 92 8.98 -9.42 10.84
C ASN A 92 8.13 -10.10 9.76
N GLN A 93 7.61 -11.29 10.06
CA GLN A 93 6.74 -12.09 9.19
C GLN A 93 5.40 -12.41 9.87
N VAL A 94 5.15 -11.88 11.06
CA VAL A 94 3.90 -12.06 11.81
C VAL A 94 2.98 -10.89 11.51
N GLU A 95 1.76 -11.18 11.11
CA GLU A 95 0.72 -10.20 10.81
C GLU A 95 0.14 -9.61 12.10
N ALA A 96 0.00 -8.29 12.11
CA ALA A 96 -0.63 -7.53 13.18
C ALA A 96 -2.12 -7.35 12.92
N GLY A 97 -2.94 -7.32 13.98
CA GLY A 97 -4.34 -6.96 13.86
C GLY A 97 -4.47 -5.47 13.52
N ILE A 98 -5.13 -5.15 12.40
CA ILE A 98 -5.40 -3.77 11.99
C ILE A 98 -6.68 -3.30 12.70
N LEU A 99 -6.59 -2.19 13.43
CA LEU A 99 -7.73 -1.55 14.10
C LEU A 99 -8.31 -0.41 13.26
N SER A 100 -7.44 0.35 12.58
CA SER A 100 -7.84 1.35 11.60
C SER A 100 -6.75 1.57 10.56
N TRP A 101 -7.17 2.01 9.37
CA TRP A 101 -6.29 2.25 8.24
C TRP A 101 -6.78 3.42 7.41
N ASP A 102 -5.90 4.37 7.15
CA ASP A 102 -6.08 5.43 6.18
C ASP A 102 -4.79 5.66 5.37
N VAL A 103 -4.81 6.68 4.50
CA VAL A 103 -3.74 6.97 3.54
C VAL A 103 -2.40 7.34 4.22
N GLU A 104 -2.45 7.90 5.43
CA GLU A 104 -1.29 8.44 6.16
C GLU A 104 -1.10 7.87 7.57
N ASN A 105 -2.09 7.13 8.09
CA ASN A 105 -2.12 6.59 9.43
C ASN A 105 -2.69 5.17 9.47
N ILE A 106 -2.07 4.30 10.28
CA ILE A 106 -2.56 2.95 10.55
C ILE A 106 -2.42 2.71 12.04
N VAL A 107 -3.50 2.24 12.66
CA VAL A 107 -3.49 1.77 14.05
C VAL A 107 -3.56 0.25 14.06
N VAL A 108 -2.63 -0.39 14.75
CA VAL A 108 -2.57 -1.86 14.87
C VAL A 108 -2.31 -2.33 16.28
N GLU A 109 -2.66 -3.58 16.55
CA GLU A 109 -2.25 -4.30 17.75
C GLU A 109 -0.95 -5.08 17.50
N VAL A 110 -0.01 -4.99 18.44
CA VAL A 110 1.23 -5.78 18.38
C VAL A 110 0.88 -7.28 18.45
N PRO A 111 1.27 -8.09 17.45
CA PRO A 111 0.85 -9.48 17.39
C PRO A 111 1.59 -10.36 18.39
N GLU A 112 1.05 -11.55 18.64
CA GLU A 112 1.69 -12.55 19.48
C GLU A 112 3.02 -12.99 18.85
N MET A 113 4.11 -12.86 19.61
CA MET A 113 5.44 -13.25 19.16
C MET A 113 6.26 -13.86 20.27
N VAL A 114 7.06 -14.86 19.92
CA VAL A 114 8.05 -15.44 20.83
C VAL A 114 9.16 -14.42 21.10
N VAL A 115 9.23 -13.96 22.35
CA VAL A 115 10.20 -12.99 22.84
C VAL A 115 10.90 -13.52 24.09
N GLY A 116 12.21 -13.29 24.19
CA GLY A 116 12.99 -13.64 25.38
C GLY A 116 12.76 -12.66 26.54
N LYS A 117 13.36 -12.94 27.70
CA LYS A 117 13.24 -12.14 28.94
C LYS A 117 13.56 -10.64 28.78
N ASN A 118 14.36 -10.27 27.77
CA ASN A 118 14.76 -8.89 27.50
C ASN A 118 13.93 -8.19 26.39
N GLY A 119 12.91 -8.89 25.88
CA GLY A 119 12.18 -8.51 24.67
C GLY A 119 12.97 -8.82 23.39
N ARG A 120 12.42 -8.39 22.25
CA ARG A 120 13.01 -8.57 20.93
C ARG A 120 12.79 -7.33 20.07
N VAL A 121 13.83 -6.88 19.37
CA VAL A 121 13.66 -5.86 18.32
C VAL A 121 13.24 -6.56 17.04
N VAL A 122 12.16 -6.07 16.43
CA VAL A 122 11.61 -6.59 15.18
C VAL A 122 11.53 -5.50 14.13
N SER A 123 11.41 -5.92 12.88
CA SER A 123 11.18 -5.05 11.73
C SER A 123 9.68 -4.88 11.53
N VAL A 124 9.19 -3.67 11.41
CA VAL A 124 7.81 -3.36 11.02
C VAL A 124 7.80 -2.92 9.56
N LYS A 125 6.92 -3.52 8.76
CA LYS A 125 6.63 -3.14 7.37
C LYS A 125 5.13 -3.03 7.16
N VAL A 126 4.73 -2.12 6.30
CA VAL A 126 3.38 -2.03 5.73
C VAL A 126 3.43 -2.59 4.32
N LYS A 127 2.51 -3.49 3.98
CA LYS A 127 2.25 -3.93 2.61
C LYS A 127 0.91 -3.36 2.15
N THR A 128 0.91 -2.93 0.90
CA THR A 128 -0.24 -2.41 0.19
C THR A 128 -0.27 -3.07 -1.18
N THR A 129 -1.39 -2.90 -1.88
CA THR A 129 -1.49 -2.96 -3.34
C THR A 129 -0.24 -2.46 -4.09
N TYR A 130 0.28 -1.31 -3.67
CA TYR A 130 1.34 -0.62 -4.39
C TYR A 130 2.72 -1.14 -4.02
N GLY A 131 2.85 -2.02 -3.02
CA GLY A 131 4.08 -2.68 -2.65
C GLY A 131 4.36 -2.60 -1.16
N SER A 132 5.61 -2.83 -0.79
CA SER A 132 6.05 -2.82 0.61
C SER A 132 6.73 -1.51 0.97
N SER A 133 6.56 -1.10 2.23
CA SER A 133 7.20 0.09 2.76
C SER A 133 8.68 -0.13 3.05
N ASN A 134 9.37 0.97 3.40
CA ASN A 134 10.60 0.89 4.19
C ASN A 134 10.35 0.20 5.54
N VAL A 135 11.44 -0.23 6.19
CA VAL A 135 11.39 -0.86 7.51
C VAL A 135 11.56 0.16 8.62
N LYS A 136 10.81 0.00 9.70
CA LYS A 136 11.09 0.64 11.00
C LYS A 136 11.32 -0.42 12.07
N LYS A 137 12.14 -0.09 13.08
CA LYS A 137 12.39 -0.99 14.21
C LYS A 137 11.36 -0.72 15.32
N PHE A 138 10.85 -1.79 15.90
CA PHE A 138 9.98 -1.75 17.07
C PHE A 138 10.49 -2.76 18.11
N LYS A 139 10.44 -2.42 19.40
CA LYS A 139 10.85 -3.36 20.47
C LYS A 139 9.62 -4.02 21.09
N VAL A 140 9.42 -5.30 20.81
CA VAL A 140 8.42 -6.10 21.53
C VAL A 140 8.98 -6.47 22.89
N LEU A 141 8.22 -6.13 23.92
CA LEU A 141 8.54 -6.41 25.31
C LEU A 141 8.06 -7.83 25.67
N PRO A 142 8.67 -8.50 26.65
CA PRO A 142 8.19 -9.80 27.14
C PRO A 142 6.72 -9.71 27.55
N THR A 143 5.96 -10.80 27.57
CA THR A 143 4.68 -10.86 28.32
C THR A 143 5.01 -10.83 29.82
N GLN A 144 4.18 -10.25 30.70
CA GLN A 144 4.49 -10.34 32.14
C GLN A 144 4.40 -11.81 32.54
N GLY A 145 5.51 -12.37 33.01
CA GLY A 145 5.49 -13.71 33.58
C GLY A 145 4.65 -13.71 34.85
N LYS A 146 3.74 -14.68 34.96
CA LYS A 146 3.34 -15.23 36.25
C LYS A 146 4.56 -15.82 36.95
#